data_AF-A0A6J4MWE8-F1
#
_entry.id   AF-A0A6J4MWE8-F1
#
_cell.length_a   1.000
_cell.length_b   1.000
_cell.length_c   1.000
_cell.angle_alpha   90.00
_cell.angle_beta   90.00
_cell.angle_gamma   90.00
#
_symmetry.space_group_name_H-M   'P 1'
#
loop_
_entity.id
_entity.type
_entity.pdbx_description
1 polymer ?
#
loop_
_entity_poly.entity_id
_entity_poly.type
_entity_poly.pdbx_seq_one_letter_code
_entity_poly.pdbx_strand_id
1 'polypeptide(L)'
;MTLFRVIAATLLLSFFGCCVASAVLQVVAWRHVRPGIGPSVKGIYKPDDMLDEVGIRQMKLARWLLIVGAVAFVSHIVVLQLGVRLSG
;
A
#
# COMPACT_ATOMS: atom_id res chain seq x y z
N MET A 1 26.84 -8.32 9.75
CA MET A 1 26.47 -7.45 8.61
C MET A 1 25.51 -8.09 7.60
N THR A 2 25.62 -9.39 7.29
CA THR A 2 24.75 -10.08 6.31
C THR A 2 23.28 -10.18 6.75
N LEU A 3 23.01 -10.50 8.02
CA LEU A 3 21.65 -10.74 8.53
C LEU A 3 20.77 -9.48 8.48
N PHE A 4 21.32 -8.31 8.83
CA PHE A 4 20.64 -7.01 8.69
C PHE A 4 20.31 -6.65 7.24
N ARG A 5 21.21 -6.94 6.29
CA ARG A 5 20.96 -6.70 4.86
C ARG A 5 19.84 -7.57 4.31
N VAL A 6 19.78 -8.84 4.73
CA VAL A 6 18.71 -9.76 4.33
C VAL A 6 17.36 -9.28 4.88
N ILE A 7 17.28 -8.93 6.16
CA ILE A 7 16.04 -8.40 6.76
C ILE A 7 15.60 -7.11 6.04
N ALA A 8 16.53 -6.21 5.79
CA ALA A 8 16.27 -4.96 5.10
C ALA A 8 15.72 -5.20 3.67
N ALA A 9 16.33 -6.12 2.91
CA ALA A 9 15.89 -6.46 1.57
C ALA A 9 14.50 -7.14 1.55
N THR A 10 14.23 -8.06 2.47
CA THR A 10 12.94 -8.75 2.56
C THR A 10 11.80 -7.78 2.94
N LEU A 11 12.08 -6.82 3.83
CA LEU A 11 11.12 -5.77 4.18
C LEU A 11 10.83 -4.85 2.99
N LEU A 12 11.85 -4.49 2.21
CA LEU A 12 11.70 -3.70 0.98
C LEU A 12 10.87 -4.44 -0.07
N LEU A 13 11.12 -5.73 -0.29
CA LEU A 13 10.34 -6.55 -1.21
C LEU A 13 8.88 -6.70 -0.77
N SER A 14 8.66 -6.94 0.53
CA SER A 14 7.31 -7.01 1.11
C SER A 14 6.56 -5.69 0.95
N PHE A 15 7.23 -4.55 1.19
CA PHE A 15 6.66 -3.23 0.95
C PHE A 15 6.25 -3.04 -0.51
N PHE A 16 7.16 -3.36 -1.44
CA PHE A 16 6.89 -3.24 -2.87
C PHE A 16 5.70 -4.12 -3.29
N GLY A 17 5.62 -5.35 -2.78
CA GLY A 17 4.50 -6.25 -2.99
C GLY A 17 3.17 -5.68 -2.48
N CYS A 18 3.14 -5.13 -1.26
CA CYS A 18 1.94 -4.48 -0.71
C CYS A 18 1.51 -3.25 -1.54
N CYS A 19 2.45 -2.45 -2.03
CA CYS A 19 2.17 -1.30 -2.88
C CYS A 19 1.57 -1.72 -4.23
N VAL A 20 2.17 -2.71 -4.91
CA VAL A 20 1.67 -3.22 -6.19
C VAL A 20 0.29 -3.86 -6.01
N ALA A 21 0.10 -4.68 -4.97
CA ALA A 21 -1.20 -5.29 -4.67
C ALA A 21 -2.28 -4.22 -4.41
N SER A 22 -1.96 -3.17 -3.66
CA SER A 22 -2.88 -2.05 -3.45
C SER A 22 -3.21 -1.31 -4.75
N ALA A 23 -2.22 -1.03 -5.59
CA ALA A 23 -2.43 -0.37 -6.88
C ALA A 23 -3.34 -1.20 -7.79
N VAL A 24 -3.12 -2.52 -7.87
CA VAL A 24 -3.98 -3.43 -8.62
C VAL A 24 -5.41 -3.41 -8.09
N LEU A 25 -5.59 -3.48 -6.76
CA LEU A 25 -6.93 -3.41 -6.16
C LEU A 25 -7.63 -2.08 -6.45
N GLN A 26 -6.91 -0.96 -6.48
CA GLN A 26 -7.48 0.33 -6.87
C GLN A 26 -7.90 0.32 -8.35
N VAL A 27 -7.08 -0.22 -9.24
CA VAL A 27 -7.40 -0.33 -10.68
C VAL A 27 -8.62 -1.23 -10.92
N VAL A 28 -8.72 -2.35 -10.21
CA VAL A 28 -9.87 -3.26 -10.32
C VAL A 28 -11.12 -2.60 -9.75
N ALA A 29 -11.00 -1.89 -8.62
CA ALA A 29 -12.12 -1.16 -8.03
C ALA A 29 -12.70 -0.11 -8.99
N TRP A 30 -11.85 0.56 -9.78
CA TRP A 30 -12.28 1.50 -10.82
C TRP A 30 -13.12 0.87 -11.95
N ARG A 31 -13.09 -0.45 -12.12
CA ARG A 31 -14.01 -1.14 -13.05
C ARG A 31 -15.42 -1.30 -12.49
N HIS A 32 -15.61 -1.11 -11.19
CA HIS A 32 -16.90 -1.10 -10.51
C HIS A 32 -17.42 0.33 -10.26
N VAL A 33 -17.03 1.28 -11.13
CA VAL A 33 -17.56 2.65 -11.10
C VAL A 33 -19.01 2.65 -11.58
N ARG A 34 -19.87 3.42 -10.90
CA ARG A 34 -21.28 3.52 -11.30
C ARG A 34 -21.42 4.15 -12.68
N PRO A 35 -22.35 3.66 -13.52
CA PRO A 35 -22.58 4.22 -14.84
C PRO A 35 -22.99 5.70 -14.74
N GLY A 36 -22.30 6.57 -15.48
CA GLY A 36 -22.52 8.02 -15.48
C GLY A 36 -21.52 8.85 -14.66
N ILE A 37 -20.61 8.20 -13.92
CA ILE A 37 -19.56 8.88 -13.15
C ILE A 37 -18.21 8.70 -13.86
N GLY A 38 -17.66 9.79 -14.41
CA GLY A 38 -16.36 9.78 -15.07
C GLY A 38 -15.18 9.69 -14.08
N PRO A 39 -13.96 9.42 -14.57
CA PRO A 39 -12.77 9.38 -13.74
C PRO A 39 -12.53 10.74 -13.08
N SER A 40 -12.75 10.82 -11.77
CA SER A 40 -12.48 12.03 -10.98
C SER A 40 -11.54 11.72 -9.83
N VAL A 41 -10.62 12.65 -9.56
CA VAL A 41 -9.71 12.61 -8.40
C VAL A 41 -10.49 12.53 -7.09
N LYS A 42 -11.73 13.05 -7.08
CA LYS A 42 -12.63 13.01 -5.93
C LYS A 42 -13.06 11.57 -5.58
N GLY A 43 -13.15 10.67 -6.57
CA GLY A 43 -13.48 9.26 -6.37
C GLY A 43 -12.37 8.46 -5.68
N ILE A 44 -11.14 8.95 -5.69
CA ILE A 44 -10.01 8.37 -4.95
C ILE A 44 -10.13 8.70 -3.45
N TYR A 45 -10.60 9.91 -3.12
CA TYR A 45 -10.77 10.37 -1.74
C TYR A 45 -12.10 9.99 -1.10
N LYS A 46 -13.18 9.97 -1.89
CA LYS A 46 -14.54 9.57 -1.49
C LYS A 46 -15.09 8.49 -2.43
N PRO A 47 -14.65 7.23 -2.24
CA PRO A 47 -15.11 6.11 -3.07
C PRO A 47 -16.59 5.78 -2.84
N ASP A 48 -17.14 6.10 -1.66
CA ASP A 48 -18.51 5.71 -1.28
C ASP A 48 -19.59 6.38 -2.15
N ASP A 49 -19.30 7.55 -2.75
CA ASP A 49 -20.24 8.28 -3.62
C ASP A 49 -20.16 7.82 -5.10
N MET A 50 -19.12 7.07 -5.49
CA MET A 50 -18.78 6.81 -6.90
C MET A 50 -18.69 5.32 -7.29
N LEU A 51 -18.47 4.44 -6.32
CA LEU A 51 -18.26 3.01 -6.54
C LEU A 51 -19.43 2.20 -5.97
N ASP A 52 -19.69 1.04 -6.57
CA ASP A 52 -20.59 0.05 -5.96
C ASP A 52 -19.97 -0.58 -4.70
N GLU A 53 -20.78 -1.24 -3.86
CA GLU A 53 -20.34 -1.84 -2.59
C GLU A 53 -19.06 -2.70 -2.71
N VAL A 54 -18.91 -3.43 -3.82
CA VAL A 54 -17.73 -4.24 -4.11
C VAL A 54 -16.49 -3.36 -4.35
N GLY A 55 -16.63 -2.31 -5.16
CA GLY A 55 -15.57 -1.34 -5.42
C GLY A 55 -15.15 -0.59 -4.15
N ILE A 56 -16.12 -0.21 -3.30
CA ILE A 56 -15.85 0.41 -1.99
C ILE A 56 -15.05 -0.53 -1.10
N ARG A 57 -15.44 -1.82 -1.00
CA ARG A 57 -14.71 -2.81 -0.20
C ARG A 57 -13.28 -3.00 -0.72
N GLN A 58 -13.09 -3.08 -2.03
CA GLN A 58 -11.76 -3.18 -2.63
C GLN A 58 -10.90 -1.94 -2.36
N MET A 59 -11.46 -0.74 -2.47
CA MET A 59 -10.75 0.51 -2.15
C MET A 59 -10.34 0.58 -0.67
N LYS A 60 -11.22 0.13 0.25
CA LYS A 60 -10.91 0.04 1.69
C LYS A 60 -9.79 -0.96 1.95
N LEU A 61 -9.82 -2.13 1.30
CA LEU A 61 -8.77 -3.15 1.38
C LEU A 61 -7.43 -2.64 0.84
N ALA A 62 -7.45 -1.96 -0.32
CA ALA A 62 -6.28 -1.35 -0.91
C ALA A 62 -5.64 -0.30 0.02
N ARG A 63 -6.47 0.53 0.67
CA ARG A 63 -6.00 1.52 1.65
C ARG A 63 -5.39 0.86 2.88
N TRP A 64 -5.99 -0.24 3.37
CA TRP A 64 -5.44 -1.03 4.46
C TRP A 64 -4.07 -1.63 4.12
N LEU A 65 -3.92 -2.17 2.92
CA LEU A 65 -2.64 -2.68 2.40
C LEU A 65 -1.55 -1.60 2.32
N LEU A 66 -1.91 -0.36 1.95
CA LEU A 66 -0.96 0.76 1.99
C LEU A 66 -0.52 1.10 3.41
N ILE A 67 -1.42 1.03 4.39
CA ILE A 67 -1.08 1.26 5.80
C ILE A 67 -0.12 0.17 6.28
N VAL A 68 -0.41 -1.10 5.99
CA VAL A 68 0.47 -2.23 6.34
C VAL A 68 1.84 -2.08 5.67
N GLY A 69 1.87 -1.72 4.38
CA GLY A 69 3.09 -1.39 3.66
C GLY A 69 3.87 -0.25 4.33
N ALA A 70 3.22 0.86 4.66
CA ALA A 70 3.86 1.98 5.32
C ALA A 70 4.49 1.58 6.67
N VAL A 71 3.81 0.74 7.46
CA VAL A 71 4.36 0.19 8.71
C VAL A 71 5.60 -0.67 8.44
N ALA A 72 5.57 -1.54 7.42
CA ALA A 72 6.73 -2.34 7.02
C ALA A 72 7.92 -1.45 6.58
N PHE A 73 7.65 -0.36 5.87
CA PHE A 73 8.67 0.60 5.44
C PHE A 73 9.28 1.38 6.61
N VAL A 74 8.46 1.86 7.55
CA VAL A 74 8.97 2.49 8.78
C VAL A 74 9.81 1.50 9.58
N SER A 75 9.38 0.24 9.68
CA SER A 75 10.14 -0.81 10.34
C SER A 75 11.51 -1.04 9.68
N HIS A 76 11.57 -1.00 8.34
CA HIS A 76 12.83 -1.05 7.58
C HIS A 76 13.78 0.10 7.92
N ILE A 77 13.27 1.34 8.00
CA ILE A 77 14.07 2.51 8.39
C ILE A 77 14.63 2.35 9.80
N VAL A 78 13.81 1.90 10.76
CA VAL A 78 14.24 1.67 12.14
C VAL A 78 15.36 0.61 12.21
N VAL A 79 15.22 -0.48 11.47
CA VAL A 79 16.24 -1.53 11.39
C VAL A 79 17.56 -0.99 10.81
N LEU A 80 17.49 -0.15 9.77
CA LEU A 80 18.66 0.52 9.20
C LEU A 80 19.33 1.47 10.19
N GLN A 81 18.55 2.31 10.89
CA GLN A 81 19.08 3.25 11.88
C GLN A 81 19.75 2.53 13.07
N LEU A 82 19.15 1.44 13.56
CA LEU A 82 19.75 0.60 14.59
C LEU A 82 21.04 -0.07 14.10
N GLY A 83 21.05 -0.57 12.86
CA GLY A 83 22.24 -1.17 12.26
C GLY A 83 23.40 -0.18 12.11
N VAL A 84 23.11 1.08 11.76
CA VAL A 84 24.11 2.16 11.70
C VAL A 84 24.66 2.49 13.08
N ARG A 85 23.80 2.61 14.11
CA ARG A 85 24.25 2.93 15.47
C ARG A 85 25.08 1.81 16.13
N LEU A 86 24.83 0.55 15.79
CA LEU A 86 25.56 -0.59 16.36
C LEU A 86 26.89 -0.90 15.62
N SER A 87 27.10 -0.32 14.44
CA SER A 87 28.33 -0.50 13.64
C SER A 87 29.30 0.69 13.74
N GLY A 88 28.93 1.74 14.47
CA GLY A 88 29.74 2.94 14.69
C GLY A 88 30.42 2.96 16.05
#